data_AF-A0A8I0N1C2-F1
#
_entry.id   AF-A0A8I0N1C2-F1
#
_cell.length_a   1.000
_cell.length_b   1.000
_cell.length_c   1.000
_cell.angle_alpha   90.00
_cell.angle_beta   90.00
_cell.angle_gamma   90.00
#
_symmetry.space_group_name_H-M   'P 1'
#
loop_
_entity.id
_entity.type
_entity.pdbx_description
1 polymer ?
#
loop_
_entity_poly.entity_id
_entity_poly.type
_entity_poly.pdbx_seq_one_letter_code
_entity_poly.pdbx_strand_id
1 'polypeptide(L)'
;MATYFLSFTLDKRTIGGRDYDTRWNALYEEVHGMSGRNYWVKTTSFIVFETAKDIDQIVTTIKKAVSPTYDLVLIGSLDVKSARIFGPNDDPDIFEIMPYLKKA
;
A
#
# COMPACT_ATOMS: atom_id res chain seq x y z
N MET A 1 15.99 0.19 -9.36
CA MET A 1 15.20 -0.77 -8.58
C MET A 1 15.26 -0.31 -7.13
N ALA A 2 14.13 -0.33 -6.44
CA ALA A 2 14.03 0.07 -5.05
C ALA A 2 13.12 -0.92 -4.30
N THR A 3 13.35 -1.05 -3.00
CA THR A 3 12.57 -1.91 -2.11
C THR A 3 11.58 -1.06 -1.34
N TYR A 4 10.35 -1.53 -1.27
CA TYR A 4 9.25 -0.89 -0.56
C TYR A 4 8.62 -1.87 0.42
N PHE A 5 8.08 -1.33 1.51
CA PHE A 5 7.10 -2.02 2.32
C PHE A 5 5.72 -1.40 2.09
N LEU A 6 4.70 -2.23 2.17
CA LEU A 6 3.30 -1.86 2.16
C LEU A 6 2.67 -2.35 3.46
N SER A 7 2.07 -1.45 4.23
CA SER A 7 1.21 -1.77 5.37
C SER A 7 -0.20 -1.30 5.07
N PHE A 8 -1.21 -2.11 5.40
CA PHE A 8 -2.58 -1.79 5.01
C PHE A 8 -3.62 -2.35 5.97
N THR A 9 -4.74 -1.63 6.07
CA THR A 9 -5.96 -2.09 6.72
C THR A 9 -7.09 -2.01 5.70
N LEU A 10 -7.72 -3.14 5.40
CA LEU A 10 -8.90 -3.20 4.54
C LEU A 10 -10.17 -3.28 5.40
N ASP A 11 -11.18 -2.51 5.04
CA ASP A 11 -12.48 -2.58 5.68
C ASP A 11 -13.13 -3.95 5.43
N LYS A 12 -13.91 -4.48 6.39
CA LYS A 12 -14.56 -5.79 6.23
C LYS A 12 -15.82 -5.75 5.37
N ARG A 13 -16.37 -4.56 5.11
CA ARG A 13 -17.60 -4.39 4.34
C ARG A 13 -17.37 -4.67 2.85
N THR A 14 -18.45 -5.05 2.18
CA THR A 14 -18.52 -5.07 0.72
C THR A 14 -18.64 -3.65 0.19
N ILE A 15 -17.69 -3.24 -0.64
CA ILE A 15 -17.58 -1.88 -1.20
C ILE A 15 -17.57 -1.99 -2.72
N GLY A 16 -18.55 -1.37 -3.37
CA GLY A 16 -18.66 -1.41 -4.84
C GLY A 16 -18.75 -2.83 -5.40
N GLY A 17 -19.39 -3.75 -4.68
CA GLY A 17 -19.52 -5.16 -5.08
C GLY A 17 -18.29 -6.04 -4.82
N ARG A 18 -17.19 -5.50 -4.27
CA ARG A 18 -16.01 -6.26 -3.85
C ARG A 18 -16.02 -6.42 -2.35
N ASP A 19 -15.86 -7.63 -1.84
CA ASP A 19 -15.66 -7.91 -0.42
C ASP A 19 -14.19 -7.75 -0.01
N TYR A 20 -13.88 -8.06 1.25
CA TYR A 20 -12.53 -8.01 1.81
C TYR A 20 -11.56 -8.91 1.02
N ASP A 21 -11.91 -10.18 0.81
CA ASP A 21 -11.02 -11.15 0.16
C ASP A 21 -10.76 -10.79 -1.30
N THR A 22 -11.77 -10.28 -2.00
CA THR A 22 -11.62 -9.78 -3.38
C THR A 22 -10.65 -8.61 -3.45
N ARG A 23 -10.73 -7.64 -2.52
CA ARG A 23 -9.81 -6.49 -2.48
C ARG A 23 -8.41 -6.91 -2.04
N TRP A 24 -8.29 -7.83 -1.08
CA TRP A 24 -7.02 -8.39 -0.66
C TRP A 24 -6.33 -9.09 -1.84
N ASN A 25 -7.05 -9.95 -2.56
CA ASN A 25 -6.51 -10.69 -3.72
C ASN A 25 -6.09 -9.72 -4.82
N ALA A 26 -6.93 -8.74 -5.15
CA ALA A 26 -6.58 -7.71 -6.12
C ALA A 26 -5.33 -6.92 -5.71
N LEU A 27 -5.20 -6.56 -4.43
CA LEU A 27 -4.03 -5.86 -3.91
C LEU A 27 -2.77 -6.72 -4.05
N TYR A 28 -2.87 -7.99 -3.65
CA TYR A 28 -1.80 -8.95 -3.77
C TYR A 28 -1.35 -9.12 -5.22
N GLU A 29 -2.28 -9.32 -6.15
CA GLU A 29 -1.98 -9.50 -7.57
C GLU A 29 -1.33 -8.26 -8.19
N GLU A 30 -1.79 -7.05 -7.85
CA GLU A 30 -1.16 -5.81 -8.33
C GLU A 30 0.28 -5.70 -7.80
N VAL A 31 0.49 -5.94 -6.50
CA VAL A 31 1.83 -5.91 -5.90
C VAL A 31 2.72 -6.99 -6.49
N HIS A 32 2.22 -8.22 -6.65
CA HIS A 32 2.95 -9.32 -7.24
C HIS A 32 3.31 -9.03 -8.71
N GLY A 33 2.38 -8.51 -9.50
CA GLY A 33 2.58 -8.18 -10.91
C GLY A 33 3.56 -7.02 -11.14
N MET A 34 3.70 -6.10 -10.18
CA MET A 34 4.71 -5.04 -10.23
C MET A 34 6.04 -5.42 -9.58
N SER A 35 6.09 -6.52 -8.84
CA SER A 35 7.30 -6.98 -8.14
C SER A 35 8.31 -7.57 -9.13
N GLY A 36 9.59 -7.38 -8.82
CA GLY A 36 10.69 -8.08 -9.48
C GLY A 36 10.84 -9.51 -8.97
N ARG A 37 12.09 -9.97 -8.80
CA ARG A 37 12.36 -11.31 -8.27
C ARG A 37 12.09 -11.43 -6.76
N ASN A 38 12.25 -10.35 -6.01
CA ASN A 38 12.17 -10.36 -4.57
C ASN A 38 10.81 -9.81 -4.11
N TYR A 39 10.03 -10.67 -3.45
CA TYR A 39 8.78 -10.31 -2.80
C TYR A 39 8.57 -11.20 -1.56
N TRP A 40 7.96 -10.64 -0.52
CA TRP A 40 7.71 -11.31 0.75
C TRP A 40 6.32 -10.95 1.29
N VAL A 41 5.50 -11.98 1.51
CA VAL A 41 4.09 -11.84 1.92
C VAL A 41 3.75 -12.94 2.92
N LYS A 42 4.24 -12.85 4.17
CA LYS A 42 3.91 -13.83 5.22
C LYS A 42 2.95 -13.29 6.28
N THR A 43 2.82 -11.98 6.37
CA THR A 43 1.93 -11.28 7.29
C THR A 43 0.64 -10.85 6.59
N THR A 44 -0.46 -10.81 7.32
CA THR A 44 -1.81 -10.56 6.77
C THR A 44 -1.98 -9.18 6.14
N SER A 45 -1.33 -8.17 6.73
CA SER A 45 -1.51 -6.74 6.43
C SER A 45 -0.19 -6.03 6.13
N PHE A 46 0.80 -6.79 5.64
CA PHE A 46 2.12 -6.25 5.35
C PHE A 46 2.84 -7.04 4.26
N ILE A 47 3.42 -6.32 3.29
CA ILE A 47 4.11 -6.86 2.12
C ILE A 47 5.43 -6.11 1.93
N VAL A 48 6.51 -6.83 1.61
CA VAL A 48 7.78 -6.23 1.17
C VAL A 48 8.07 -6.68 -0.24
N PHE A 49 8.45 -5.75 -1.12
CA PHE A 49 8.69 -6.07 -2.51
C PHE A 49 9.68 -5.10 -3.15
N GLU A 50 10.35 -5.61 -4.18
CA GLU A 50 11.25 -4.82 -5.01
C GLU A 50 10.59 -4.49 -6.34
N THR A 51 10.74 -3.25 -6.83
CA THR A 51 10.23 -2.86 -8.15
C THR A 51 11.09 -1.77 -8.81
N ALA A 52 10.95 -1.64 -10.13
CA ALA A 52 11.51 -0.52 -10.89
C ALA A 52 10.57 0.70 -10.93
N LYS A 53 9.32 0.56 -10.49
CA LYS A 53 8.36 1.66 -10.41
C LYS A 53 8.74 2.65 -9.31
N ASP A 54 8.43 3.92 -9.56
CA ASP A 54 8.48 4.93 -8.50
C ASP A 54 7.26 4.82 -7.56
N ILE A 55 7.35 5.47 -6.40
CA ILE A 55 6.33 5.35 -5.35
C ILE A 55 4.96 5.89 -5.79
N ASP A 56 4.89 6.89 -6.67
CA ASP A 56 3.64 7.50 -7.11
C ASP A 56 2.94 6.62 -8.16
N GLN A 57 3.72 5.94 -9.01
CA GLN A 57 3.23 4.88 -9.89
C GLN A 57 2.66 3.70 -9.09
N ILE A 58 3.35 3.27 -8.03
CA ILE A 58 2.88 2.18 -7.17
C ILE A 58 1.55 2.56 -6.52
N VAL A 59 1.44 3.74 -5.92
CA VAL A 59 0.19 4.22 -5.32
C VAL A 59 -0.94 4.25 -6.34
N THR A 60 -0.68 4.76 -7.55
CA THR A 60 -1.68 4.83 -8.63
C THR A 60 -2.21 3.44 -8.99
N THR A 61 -1.34 2.43 -9.01
CA THR A 61 -1.73 1.04 -9.24
C THR A 61 -2.56 0.49 -8.06
N ILE A 62 -2.06 0.63 -6.84
CA ILE A 62 -2.70 0.09 -5.64
C ILE A 62 -4.10 0.67 -5.43
N LYS A 63 -4.30 1.98 -5.69
CA LYS A 63 -5.60 2.65 -5.57
C LYS A 63 -6.71 2.00 -6.43
N LYS A 64 -6.36 1.23 -7.47
CA LYS A 64 -7.33 0.48 -8.29
C LYS A 64 -7.80 -0.80 -7.61
N ALA A 65 -6.93 -1.44 -6.83
CA ALA A 65 -7.21 -2.69 -6.13
C ALA A 65 -8.04 -2.50 -4.86
N VAL A 66 -7.81 -1.40 -4.13
CA VAL A 66 -8.48 -1.12 -2.85
C VAL A 66 -9.53 -0.02 -2.99
N SER A 67 -10.18 0.36 -1.89
CA SER A 67 -11.09 1.49 -1.81
C SER A 67 -10.47 2.64 -1.00
N PRO A 68 -9.93 3.69 -1.63
CA PRO A 68 -9.25 4.79 -0.92
C PRO A 68 -10.12 5.56 0.08
N THR A 69 -11.45 5.39 0.04
CA THR A 69 -12.37 6.01 1.00
C THR A 69 -12.49 5.23 2.31
N TYR A 70 -12.18 3.93 2.31
CA TYR A 70 -12.49 3.02 3.41
C TYR A 70 -11.28 2.18 3.84
N ASP A 71 -10.36 1.92 2.92
CA ASP A 71 -9.14 1.16 3.17
C ASP A 71 -7.97 2.14 3.40
N LEU A 72 -7.16 1.84 4.41
CA LEU A 72 -5.95 2.60 4.76
C LEU A 72 -4.72 1.88 4.21
N VAL A 73 -3.86 2.61 3.52
CA VAL A 73 -2.62 2.09 2.95
C VAL A 73 -1.48 3.05 3.22
N LEU A 74 -0.39 2.51 3.76
CA LEU A 74 0.91 3.16 3.93
C LEU A 74 1.93 2.40 3.09
N ILE A 75 2.63 3.12 2.22
CA ILE A 75 3.79 2.60 1.50
C ILE A 75 5.02 3.43 1.85
N GLY A 76 6.13 2.76 2.17
CA GLY A 76 7.41 3.41 2.44
C GLY A 76 8.53 2.75 1.66
N SER A 77 9.47 3.55 1.17
CA SER A 77 10.74 3.05 0.65
C SER A 77 11.64 2.63 1.81
N LEU A 78 12.33 1.50 1.65
CA LEU A 78 13.37 1.05 2.57
C LEU A 78 14.75 1.64 2.23
N ASP A 79 14.90 2.21 1.03
CA ASP A 79 16.18 2.72 0.53
C ASP A 79 16.34 4.23 0.73
N VAL A 80 15.22 4.98 0.71
CA VAL A 80 15.20 6.43 0.85
C VAL A 80 14.06 6.90 1.73
N LYS A 81 14.19 8.10 2.31
CA LYS A 81 13.13 8.76 3.10
C LYS A 81 11.99 9.25 2.21
N SER A 82 11.17 8.32 1.71
CA SER A 82 9.98 8.58 0.90
C SER A 82 8.87 7.63 1.30
N ALA A 83 7.69 8.17 1.57
CA ALA A 83 6.51 7.39 1.90
C ALA A 83 5.24 8.07 1.36
N ARG A 84 4.19 7.28 1.18
CA ARG A 84 2.85 7.72 0.81
C ARG A 84 1.81 7.06 1.70
N ILE A 85 0.80 7.83 2.09
CA ILE A 85 -0.38 7.34 2.79
C ILE A 85 -1.64 7.82 2.09
N PHE A 86 -2.64 6.95 1.99
CA PHE A 86 -3.98 7.31 1.56
C PHE A 86 -5.00 6.41 2.27
N GLY A 87 -6.24 6.88 2.35
CA GLY A 87 -7.27 6.24 3.17
C GLY A 87 -7.71 7.10 4.36
N PRO A 88 -8.63 6.57 5.19
CA PRO A 88 -9.05 7.21 6.42
C PRO A 88 -7.91 7.14 7.46
N ASN A 89 -7.08 8.18 7.51
CA ASN A 89 -6.05 8.37 8.53
C ASN A 89 -6.50 9.45 9.52
N ASP A 90 -7.01 9.02 10.67
CA ASP A 90 -7.50 9.86 11.77
C ASP A 90 -6.41 10.25 12.78
N ASP A 91 -5.25 9.59 12.75
CA ASP A 91 -4.10 9.89 13.59
C ASP A 91 -3.05 10.75 12.85
N PRO A 92 -2.88 12.05 13.20
CA PRO A 92 -1.91 12.94 12.56
C PRO A 92 -0.46 12.68 13.01
N ASP A 93 -0.24 11.95 14.11
CA ASP A 93 1.09 11.78 14.73
C ASP A 93 2.09 11.14 13.76
N ILE A 94 1.58 10.35 12.80
CA ILE A 94 2.42 9.72 11.78
C ILE A 94 3.18 10.72 10.90
N PHE A 95 2.68 11.94 10.73
CA PHE A 95 3.40 13.00 10.00
C PHE A 95 4.51 13.63 10.85
N GLU A 96 4.41 13.58 12.17
CA GLU A 96 5.48 14.01 13.08
C GLU A 96 6.57 12.93 13.20
N ILE A 97 6.17 11.66 13.30
CA ILE A 97 7.06 10.50 13.38
C ILE A 97 7.78 10.24 12.05
N MET A 98 7.09 10.46 10.92
CA MET A 98 7.63 10.32 9.57
C MET A 98 7.51 11.63 8.78
N PRO A 99 8.36 12.65 9.02
CA PRO A 99 8.25 13.97 8.38
C PRO A 99 8.34 14.00 6.85
N TYR A 100 8.81 12.91 6.24
CA TYR A 100 8.91 12.75 4.79
C TYR A 100 7.66 12.08 4.17
N LEU A 101 6.70 11.66 4.98
CA LEU A 101 5.44 11.07 4.54
C LEU A 101 4.59 12.13 3.83
N LYS A 102 4.01 11.76 2.68
CA LYS A 102 3.07 12.61 1.94
C LYS A 102 1.73 11.92 1.77
N LYS A 103 0.64 12.69 1.82
CA LYS A 103 -0.67 12.22 1.39
C LYS A 103 -0.67 12.01 -0.13
N ALA A 104 -1.36 10.97 -0.59
CA ALA A 104 -1.33 10.55 -1.98
C ALA A 104 -2.70 10.55 -2.65
#